data_AF-A0A553AC96-F1
#
_entry.id   AF-A0A553AC96-F1
#
_cell.length_a   1.000
_cell.length_b   1.000
_cell.length_c   1.000
_cell.angle_alpha   90.00
_cell.angle_beta   90.00
_cell.angle_gamma   90.00
#
_symmetry.space_group_name_H-M   'P 1'
#
loop_
_entity.id
_entity.type
_entity.pdbx_description
1 polymer ?
#
loop_
_entity_poly.entity_id
_entity_poly.type
_entity_poly.pdbx_seq_one_letter_code
_entity_poly.pdbx_strand_id
1 'polypeptide(L)'
;MNKMCEKLKLNSSIDFENVDTPIVYSEKFDEYGVKIWDGGTSSISIEFCPWCGQKLPNSKRDQWFDEIEKLGIDPWNGKIPEKYLSDKWYR
;
A
#
# COMPACT_ATOMS: atom_id res chain seq x y z
N MET A 1 19.89 -5.03 -1.17
CA MET A 1 18.51 -5.57 -1.29
C MET A 1 18.62 -6.89 -2.04
N ASN A 2 18.09 -7.98 -1.49
CA ASN A 2 18.23 -9.31 -2.08
C ASN A 2 17.59 -9.33 -3.48
N LYS A 3 18.29 -9.82 -4.52
CA LYS A 3 17.83 -9.80 -5.94
C LYS A 3 16.43 -10.38 -6.13
N MET A 4 15.99 -11.27 -5.25
CA MET A 4 14.69 -11.92 -5.33
C MET A 4 13.51 -11.02 -4.86
N CYS A 5 13.75 -9.95 -4.07
CA CYS A 5 12.70 -8.95 -3.77
C CYS A 5 12.36 -8.05 -4.98
N GLU A 6 13.23 -8.01 -5.99
CA GLU A 6 12.95 -7.28 -7.24
C GLU A 6 11.76 -7.88 -7.98
N LYS A 7 11.53 -9.20 -7.86
CA LYS A 7 10.36 -9.87 -8.44
C LYS A 7 9.05 -9.35 -7.86
N LEU A 8 9.00 -9.06 -6.56
CA LEU A 8 7.82 -8.43 -5.95
C LEU A 8 7.53 -7.08 -6.58
N LYS A 9 8.56 -6.24 -6.75
CA LYS A 9 8.42 -4.92 -7.39
C LYS A 9 7.95 -5.02 -8.84
N LEU A 10 8.54 -5.95 -9.60
CA LEU A 10 8.23 -6.15 -11.02
C LEU A 10 6.83 -6.74 -11.27
N ASN A 11 6.29 -7.50 -10.32
CA ASN A 11 4.97 -8.13 -10.41
C ASN A 11 3.92 -7.41 -9.55
N SER A 12 4.17 -6.15 -9.21
CA SER A 12 3.24 -5.30 -8.47
C SER A 12 2.87 -4.07 -9.27
N SER A 13 1.67 -3.54 -9.05
CA SER A 13 1.16 -2.32 -9.69
C SER A 13 0.73 -1.30 -8.63
N ILE A 14 0.94 -0.01 -8.90
CA ILE A 14 0.30 1.07 -8.13
C ILE A 14 -1.14 1.33 -8.60
N ASP A 15 -1.44 0.94 -9.84
CA ASP A 15 -2.78 1.04 -10.42
C ASP A 15 -3.63 -0.11 -9.88
N PHE A 16 -4.58 0.23 -9.01
CA PHE A 16 -5.56 -0.69 -8.44
C PHE A 16 -6.56 -1.20 -9.47
N GLU A 17 -6.74 -0.55 -10.63
CA GLU A 17 -7.66 -1.00 -11.67
C GLU A 17 -7.01 -2.02 -12.63
N ASN A 18 -5.69 -2.21 -12.53
CA ASN A 18 -4.98 -3.19 -13.34
C ASN A 18 -5.47 -4.61 -13.05
N VAL A 19 -6.04 -5.27 -14.06
CA VAL A 19 -6.59 -6.63 -13.95
C VAL A 19 -5.56 -7.73 -14.15
N ASP A 20 -4.43 -7.41 -14.79
CA ASP A 20 -3.36 -8.36 -15.07
C ASP A 20 -2.38 -8.52 -13.90
N THR A 21 -2.41 -7.59 -12.95
CA THR A 21 -1.47 -7.55 -11.81
C THR A 21 -2.20 -7.76 -10.49
N PRO A 22 -2.15 -8.97 -9.89
CA PRO A 22 -2.88 -9.27 -8.66
C PRO A 22 -2.27 -8.63 -7.41
N ILE A 23 -1.00 -8.26 -7.45
CA ILE A 23 -0.31 -7.60 -6.34
C ILE A 23 -0.33 -6.09 -6.56
N VAL A 24 -0.82 -5.38 -5.56
CA VAL A 24 -0.83 -3.92 -5.52
C VAL A 24 0.23 -3.41 -4.56
N TYR A 25 0.80 -2.24 -4.87
CA TYR A 25 1.65 -1.48 -3.98
C TYR A 25 0.97 -0.18 -3.62
N SER A 26 0.76 0.07 -2.33
CA SER A 26 0.17 1.31 -1.83
C SER A 26 1.27 2.26 -1.38
N GLU A 27 1.56 3.28 -2.18
CA GLU A 27 2.60 4.28 -1.84
C GLU A 27 2.27 5.03 -0.54
N LYS A 28 0.99 5.37 -0.32
CA LYS A 28 0.54 6.06 0.90
C LYS A 28 0.77 5.24 2.18
N PHE A 29 0.76 3.92 2.08
CA PHE A 29 0.90 3.01 3.22
C PHE A 29 2.25 2.27 3.23
N ASP A 30 3.09 2.42 2.21
CA ASP A 30 4.37 1.70 2.06
C ASP A 30 4.18 0.18 2.22
N GLU A 31 3.17 -0.39 1.56
CA GLU A 31 2.79 -1.79 1.74
C GLU A 31 2.43 -2.47 0.42
N TYR A 32 2.62 -3.79 0.39
CA TYR A 32 2.15 -4.66 -0.67
C TYR A 32 0.89 -5.38 -0.23
N GLY A 33 -0.02 -5.62 -1.17
CA GLY A 33 -1.23 -6.38 -0.92
C GLY A 33 -1.64 -7.24 -2.11
N VAL A 34 -2.40 -8.31 -1.87
CA VAL A 34 -3.13 -9.04 -2.89
C VAL A 34 -4.49 -8.38 -3.07
N LYS A 35 -4.81 -7.92 -4.28
CA LYS A 35 -6.09 -7.27 -4.58
C LYS A 35 -7.26 -8.21 -4.29
N ILE A 36 -8.36 -7.65 -3.78
CA ILE A 36 -9.67 -8.32 -3.73
C ILE A 36 -10.50 -7.76 -4.90
N TRP A 37 -11.04 -8.64 -5.74
CA TRP A 37 -11.87 -8.23 -6.89
C TRP A 37 -13.32 -8.00 -6.46
N ASP A 38 -13.52 -7.04 -5.55
CA ASP A 38 -14.84 -6.59 -5.07
C ASP A 38 -15.34 -5.33 -5.78
N GLY A 39 -14.59 -4.82 -6.76
CA GLY A 39 -14.87 -3.56 -7.44
C GLY A 39 -14.38 -2.31 -6.69
N GLY A 40 -13.64 -2.47 -5.60
CA GLY A 40 -13.03 -1.39 -4.83
C GLY A 40 -11.50 -1.49 -4.76
N THR A 41 -10.93 -0.84 -3.75
CA THR A 41 -9.46 -0.80 -3.49
C THR A 41 -9.05 -1.73 -2.34
N SER A 42 -9.90 -2.69 -2.00
CA SER A 42 -9.64 -3.68 -0.96
C SER A 42 -8.46 -4.59 -1.34
N SER A 43 -7.60 -4.89 -0.38
CA SER A 43 -6.49 -5.83 -0.55
C SER A 43 -6.11 -6.51 0.77
N ILE A 44 -5.51 -7.69 0.68
CA ILE A 44 -4.96 -8.45 1.80
C ILE A 44 -3.47 -8.15 1.88
N SER A 45 -2.99 -7.67 3.03
CA SER A 45 -1.58 -7.29 3.20
C SER A 45 -0.62 -8.47 3.04
N ILE A 46 0.56 -8.18 2.45
CA ILE A 46 1.66 -9.12 2.31
C ILE A 46 2.77 -8.68 3.27
N GLU A 47 3.08 -9.49 4.27
CA GLU A 47 4.14 -9.19 5.26
C GLU A 47 5.51 -9.78 4.90
N PHE A 48 5.52 -10.81 4.05
CA PHE A 48 6.74 -11.49 3.62
C PHE A 48 6.75 -11.60 2.10
N CYS A 49 7.89 -11.32 1.48
CA CYS A 49 8.04 -11.41 0.03
C CYS A 49 7.72 -12.84 -0.45
N PRO A 50 6.74 -13.05 -1.34
CA PRO A 50 6.33 -14.40 -1.73
C PRO A 50 7.37 -15.11 -2.62
N TRP A 51 8.40 -14.41 -3.10
CA TRP A 51 9.49 -15.00 -3.89
C TRP A 51 10.71 -15.39 -3.06
N CYS A 52 11.04 -14.66 -1.99
CA CYS A 52 12.27 -14.89 -1.23
C CYS A 52 12.07 -15.11 0.27
N GLY A 53 10.85 -14.96 0.77
CA GLY A 53 10.51 -15.11 2.19
C GLY A 53 11.02 -13.99 3.11
N GLN A 54 11.71 -12.97 2.58
CA GLN A 54 12.19 -11.86 3.40
C GLN A 54 11.00 -11.08 3.97
N LYS A 55 11.05 -10.78 5.28
CA LYS A 55 10.10 -9.86 5.92
C LYS A 55 10.17 -8.48 5.24
N LEU A 56 9.02 -7.97 4.85
CA LEU A 56 8.87 -6.66 4.26
C LEU A 56 8.88 -5.57 5.35
N PRO A 57 9.15 -4.30 4.99
CA PRO A 57 8.98 -3.19 5.91
C PRO A 57 7.57 -3.19 6.52
N ASN A 58 7.45 -2.70 7.75
CA ASN A 58 6.14 -2.55 8.38
C ASN A 58 5.30 -1.52 7.60
N SER A 59 4.03 -1.86 7.37
CA SER A 59 3.05 -0.95 6.81
C SER A 59 2.94 0.33 7.66
N LYS A 60 2.74 1.45 6.98
CA LYS A 60 2.43 2.75 7.57
C LYS A 60 0.92 3.01 7.64
N ARG A 61 0.09 2.03 7.32
CA ARG A 61 -1.37 2.16 7.30
C ARG A 61 -1.92 2.71 8.62
N ASP A 62 -1.56 2.11 9.74
CA ASP A 62 -2.03 2.57 11.06
C ASP A 62 -1.55 4.01 11.35
N GLN A 63 -0.28 4.29 11.07
CA GLN A 63 0.29 5.64 11.22
C GLN A 63 -0.43 6.68 10.36
N TRP A 64 -0.83 6.30 9.15
CA TRP A 64 -1.60 7.18 8.29
C TRP A 64 -2.96 7.51 8.90
N PHE A 65 -3.68 6.52 9.44
CA PHE A 65 -4.95 6.77 10.11
C PHE A 65 -4.78 7.67 11.33
N ASP A 66 -3.75 7.43 12.14
CA ASP A 66 -3.42 8.29 13.28
C ASP A 66 -3.15 9.75 12.86
N GLU A 67 -2.44 9.96 11.75
CA GLU A 67 -2.15 11.31 11.23
C GLU A 67 -3.41 12.00 10.70
N ILE A 68 -4.28 11.28 10.00
CA ILE A 68 -5.54 11.83 9.49
C ILE A 68 -6.50 12.16 10.64
N GLU A 69 -6.57 11.33 11.67
CA GLU A 69 -7.37 11.57 12.87
C GLU A 69 -6.87 12.80 13.65
N LYS A 70 -5.55 12.99 13.79
CA LYS A 70 -4.98 14.20 14.42
C LYS A 70 -5.35 15.49 13.71
N LEU A 71 -5.61 15.42 12.40
CA LEU A 71 -6.09 16.56 11.62
C LEU A 71 -7.60 16.80 11.76
N GLY A 72 -8.32 15.92 12.48
CA GLY A 72 -9.76 15.98 12.63
C GLY A 72 -10.52 15.66 11.34
N ILE A 73 -9.91 14.87 10.45
CA ILE A 73 -10.48 14.55 9.14
C ILE A 73 -11.03 13.11 9.18
N ASP A 74 -12.25 12.92 8.65
CA ASP A 74 -12.78 11.57 8.42
C ASP A 74 -11.95 10.88 7.32
N PRO A 75 -11.29 9.74 7.58
CA PRO A 75 -10.44 9.06 6.61
C PRO A 75 -11.18 8.49 5.39
N TRP A 76 -12.51 8.33 5.47
CA TRP A 76 -13.35 7.75 4.42
C TRP A 76 -14.07 8.81 3.60
N ASN A 77 -14.57 9.86 4.26
CA ASN A 77 -15.41 10.88 3.63
C ASN A 77 -14.76 12.28 3.59
N GLY A 78 -13.67 12.48 4.32
CA GLY A 78 -13.00 13.75 4.45
C GLY A 78 -12.10 14.10 3.27
N LYS A 79 -11.85 15.40 3.08
CA LYS A 79 -10.90 15.89 2.07
C LYS A 79 -9.47 15.70 2.55
N ILE A 80 -8.88 14.55 2.21
CA ILE A 80 -7.50 14.23 2.53
C ILE A 80 -6.53 15.19 1.81
N PRO A 81 -5.58 15.84 2.51
CA PRO A 81 -4.58 16.68 1.87
C PRO A 81 -3.71 15.87 0.90
N GLU A 82 -3.33 16.47 -0.23
CA GLU A 82 -2.65 15.77 -1.34
C GLU A 82 -1.38 15.03 -0.90
N LYS A 83 -0.62 15.58 0.06
CA LYS A 83 0.60 14.92 0.57
C LYS A 83 0.35 13.55 1.20
N TYR A 84 -0.85 13.29 1.73
CA TYR A 84 -1.23 12.02 2.35
C TYR A 84 -1.77 11.00 1.33
N LEU A 85 -1.87 11.36 0.04
CA LEU A 85 -2.34 10.46 -1.01
C LEU A 85 -1.22 9.58 -1.60
N SER A 86 0.05 9.91 -1.31
CA SER A 86 1.22 9.15 -1.74
C SER A 86 2.22 9.02 -0.60
N ASP A 87 3.43 8.57 -0.91
CA ASP A 87 4.56 8.52 0.01
C ASP A 87 5.09 9.88 0.52
N LYS A 88 4.60 11.01 0.00
CA LYS A 88 5.08 12.36 0.32
C LYS A 88 4.93 12.75 1.79
N TRP A 89 4.05 12.11 2.55
CA TRP A 89 3.82 12.49 3.96
C TRP A 89 4.84 11.90 4.94
N TYR A 90 5.58 10.85 4.56
CA TYR A 90 6.58 10.20 5.43
C TYR A 90 8.01 10.22 4.86
N ARG A 91 8.21 10.86 3.70
CA ARG A 91 9.52 11.05 3.09
C ARG A 91 10.16 12.36 3.51
#